data_AF-A0A640P2V3-F1
#
_entry.id   AF-A0A640P2V3-F1
#
_cell.length_a   1.000
_cell.length_b   1.000
_cell.length_c   1.000
_cell.angle_alpha   90.00
_cell.angle_beta   90.00
_cell.angle_gamma   90.00
#
_symmetry.space_group_name_H-M   'P 1'
#
loop_
_entity.id
_entity.type
_entity.pdbx_description
1 polymer ?
#
loop_
_entity_poly.entity_id
_entity_poly.type
_entity_poly.pdbx_seq_one_letter_code
_entity_poly.pdbx_strand_id
1 'polypeptide(L)'
;MIVLYNATIESIKCFSERLHSAISTILLPYDKPIAVSIGGAVLDQNGLAHSDVIASQLLKADEALYSAKENQKGHTRIIDESGEFLVL
;
A
#
# COMPACT_ATOMS: atom_id res chain seq x y z
N MET A 1 -2.15 -4.51 -9.40
CA MET A 1 -2.74 -4.80 -8.07
C MET A 1 -2.02 -6.01 -7.49
N ILE A 2 -1.59 -5.94 -6.24
CA ILE A 2 -0.98 -7.05 -5.50
C ILE A 2 -1.92 -7.36 -4.33
N VAL A 3 -2.21 -8.63 -4.09
CA VAL A 3 -3.07 -9.09 -2.98
C VAL A 3 -2.23 -9.98 -2.08
N LEU A 4 -2.19 -9.66 -0.79
CA LEU A 4 -1.47 -10.43 0.23
C LEU A 4 -2.49 -11.16 1.10
N TYR A 5 -2.61 -12.47 0.90
CA TYR A 5 -3.52 -13.31 1.69
C TYR A 5 -2.95 -13.58 3.08
N ASN A 6 -3.82 -13.54 4.10
CA ASN A 6 -3.46 -13.83 5.49
C ASN A 6 -2.26 -12.99 5.98
N ALA A 7 -2.23 -11.72 5.59
CA ALA A 7 -1.15 -10.80 5.90
C ALA A 7 -1.49 -9.97 7.14
N THR A 8 -0.54 -9.91 8.08
CA THR A 8 -0.58 -8.97 9.21
C THR A 8 0.00 -7.61 8.79
N ILE A 9 -0.30 -6.54 9.54
CA ILE A 9 0.30 -5.21 9.32
C ILE A 9 1.83 -5.28 9.29
N GLU A 10 2.45 -6.05 10.18
CA GLU A 10 3.90 -6.26 10.21
C GLU A 10 4.42 -6.92 8.92
N SER A 11 3.72 -7.94 8.42
CA SER A 11 4.09 -8.60 7.17
C SER A 11 3.93 -7.68 5.95
N ILE A 12 2.91 -6.82 5.95
CA ILE A 12 2.67 -5.81 4.91
C ILE A 12 3.79 -4.76 4.93
N LYS A 13 4.20 -4.31 6.13
CA LYS A 13 5.32 -3.40 6.31
C LYS A 13 6.61 -4.02 5.76
N CYS A 14 6.95 -5.23 6.20
CA CYS A 14 8.15 -5.94 5.74
C CYS A 14 8.14 -6.14 4.21
N PHE A 15 7.00 -6.53 3.63
CA PHE A 15 6.84 -6.65 2.19
C PHE A 15 7.09 -5.31 1.47
N SER A 16 6.52 -4.24 1.99
CA SER A 16 6.62 -2.90 1.41
C SER A 16 8.04 -2.36 1.45
N GLU A 17 8.73 -2.48 2.59
CA GLU A 17 10.13 -2.08 2.75
C GLU A 17 11.05 -2.84 1.79
N ARG A 18 10.84 -4.17 1.66
CA ARG A 18 11.58 -4.99 0.70
C ARG A 18 11.35 -4.53 -0.73
N LEU A 19 10.12 -4.15 -1.08
CA LEU A 19 9.78 -3.68 -2.42
C LEU A 19 10.42 -2.31 -2.70
N HIS A 20 10.34 -1.35 -1.77
CA HIS A 20 11.01 -0.06 -1.88
C HIS A 20 12.53 -0.21 -2.01
N SER A 21 13.13 -1.07 -1.20
CA SER A 21 14.56 -1.36 -1.27
C SER A 21 14.94 -1.95 -2.64
N ALA A 22 14.21 -2.96 -3.12
CA ALA A 22 14.46 -3.53 -4.45
C ALA A 22 14.35 -2.48 -5.57
N ILE A 23 13.31 -1.63 -5.53
CA ILE A 23 13.11 -0.58 -6.54
C ILE A 23 14.20 0.47 -6.50
N SER A 24 14.69 0.84 -5.31
CA SER A 24 15.78 1.81 -5.16
C SER A 24 17.09 1.37 -5.80
N THR A 25 17.28 0.08 -6.04
CA THR A 25 18.47 -0.45 -6.74
C THR A 25 18.38 -0.37 -8.26
N ILE A 26 17.20 -0.03 -8.80
CA ILE A 26 16.98 0.12 -10.25
C ILE A 26 17.50 1.48 -10.70
N LEU A 27 18.55 1.46 -11.51
CA LEU A 27 19.10 2.66 -12.15
C LEU A 27 18.45 2.85 -13.52
N LEU A 28 17.79 4.00 -13.71
CA LEU A 28 17.39 4.45 -15.03
C LEU A 28 18.59 5.04 -15.79
N PRO A 29 18.50 5.18 -17.12
CA PRO A 29 19.45 5.99 -17.87
C PRO A 29 19.63 7.37 -17.19
N TYR A 30 20.87 7.88 -17.19
CA TYR A 30 21.25 9.14 -16.53
C TYR A 30 21.22 9.09 -14.98
N ASP A 31 21.41 7.90 -14.39
CA ASP A 31 21.54 7.68 -12.94
C ASP A 31 20.37 8.24 -12.12
N LYS A 32 19.18 8.30 -12.71
CA LYS A 32 18.00 8.82 -12.02
C LYS A 32 17.40 7.75 -11.11
N PRO A 33 17.34 7.96 -9.79
CA PRO A 33 16.72 7.00 -8.88
C PRO A 33 15.21 6.91 -9.13
N ILE A 34 14.67 5.69 -9.05
CA ILE A 34 13.23 5.44 -9.03
C ILE A 34 12.77 5.30 -7.58
N ALA A 35 11.64 5.90 -7.27
CA ALA A 35 10.88 5.62 -6.07
C ALA A 35 9.42 5.40 -6.44
N VAL A 36 8.72 4.58 -5.65
CA VAL A 36 7.28 4.33 -5.81
C VAL A 36 6.55 4.76 -4.55
N SER A 37 5.28 5.14 -4.68
CA SER A 37 4.39 5.29 -3.53
C SER A 37 3.39 4.13 -3.59
N ILE A 38 3.07 3.55 -2.44
CA ILE A 38 2.22 2.36 -2.35
C ILE A 38 1.03 2.70 -1.47
N GLY A 39 -0.18 2.49 -1.99
CA GLY A 39 -1.42 2.51 -1.23
C GLY A 39 -1.95 1.10 -1.05
N GLY A 40 -2.45 0.78 0.15
CA GLY A 40 -3.07 -0.50 0.45
C GLY A 40 -4.34 -0.34 1.28
N ALA A 41 -5.12 -1.41 1.33
CA ALA A 41 -6.30 -1.49 2.16
C ALA A 41 -6.34 -2.86 2.84
N VAL A 42 -6.75 -2.89 4.10
CA VAL A 42 -6.89 -4.11 4.89
C VAL A 42 -8.35 -4.54 4.90
N LEU A 43 -8.55 -5.84 4.66
CA LEU A 43 -9.86 -6.47 4.67
C LEU A 43 -9.88 -7.55 5.75
N ASP A 44 -10.74 -7.36 6.75
CA ASP A 44 -10.99 -8.33 7.81
C ASP A 44 -12.24 -9.19 7.47
N GLN A 45 -12.57 -10.10 8.39
CA GLN A 45 -13.73 -10.98 8.22
C GLN A 45 -15.06 -10.23 8.21
N ASN A 46 -15.16 -9.10 8.91
CA ASN A 46 -16.38 -8.30 8.97
C ASN A 46 -16.60 -7.54 7.65
N GLY A 47 -15.51 -7.07 7.02
CA GLY A 47 -15.54 -6.41 5.73
C GLY A 47 -16.09 -7.30 4.62
N LEU A 48 -15.90 -8.63 4.70
CA LEU A 48 -16.39 -9.61 3.71
C LEU A 48 -17.92 -9.68 3.59
N ALA A 49 -18.67 -9.18 4.58
CA ALA A 49 -20.13 -9.19 4.55
C ALA A 49 -20.76 -8.17 3.58
N HIS A 50 -19.95 -7.27 3.01
CA HIS A 50 -20.42 -6.26 2.07
C HIS A 50 -20.61 -6.84 0.65
N SER A 51 -21.57 -6.33 -0.12
CA SER A 51 -21.82 -6.79 -1.50
C SER A 51 -20.67 -6.46 -2.46
N ASP A 52 -19.99 -5.34 -2.23
CA ASP A 52 -19.03 -4.75 -3.17
C ASP A 52 -17.62 -4.62 -2.58
N VAL A 53 -17.16 -5.67 -1.89
CA VAL A 53 -15.88 -5.74 -1.17
C VAL A 53 -14.71 -5.30 -2.05
N ILE A 54 -14.62 -5.82 -3.28
CA ILE A 54 -13.49 -5.53 -4.18
C ILE A 54 -13.45 -4.04 -4.53
N ALA A 55 -14.59 -3.46 -4.91
CA ALA A 55 -14.66 -2.05 -5.27
C ALA A 55 -14.33 -1.13 -4.08
N SER A 56 -14.84 -1.47 -2.89
CA SER A 56 -14.56 -0.72 -1.66
C SER A 56 -13.07 -0.77 -1.30
N GLN A 57 -12.45 -1.94 -1.36
CA GLN A 57 -11.01 -2.10 -1.05
C GLN A 57 -10.11 -1.42 -2.08
N LEU A 58 -10.50 -1.44 -3.36
CA LEU A 58 -9.81 -0.70 -4.41
C LEU A 58 -9.86 0.81 -4.16
N LEU A 59 -11.02 1.35 -3.80
CA LEU A 59 -11.17 2.77 -3.49
C LEU A 59 -10.30 3.18 -2.29
N LYS A 60 -10.34 2.40 -1.20
CA LYS A 60 -9.48 2.62 -0.02
C LYS A 60 -7.99 2.58 -0.37
N ALA A 61 -7.57 1.62 -1.18
CA ALA A 61 -6.17 1.53 -1.60
C ALA A 61 -5.75 2.71 -2.47
N ASP A 62 -6.64 3.24 -3.31
CA ASP A 62 -6.39 4.43 -4.12
C ASP A 62 -6.30 5.71 -3.26
N GLU A 63 -7.18 5.86 -2.26
CA GLU A 63 -7.11 6.93 -1.25
C GLU A 63 -5.80 6.89 -0.46
N ALA A 64 -5.40 5.70 0.00
CA ALA A 64 -4.12 5.48 0.66
C ALA A 64 -2.94 5.85 -0.25
N LEU A 65 -3.02 5.50 -1.53
CA LEU A 65 -1.99 5.85 -2.52
C LEU A 65 -1.91 7.36 -2.74
N TYR A 66 -3.05 8.04 -2.80
CA TYR A 66 -3.12 9.49 -2.93
C TYR A 66 -2.44 10.15 -1.72
N SER A 67 -2.80 9.72 -0.50
CA SER A 67 -2.15 10.17 0.74
C SER A 67 -0.64 9.91 0.74
N ALA A 68 -0.20 8.76 0.21
CA ALA A 68 1.22 8.43 0.10
C ALA A 68 1.98 9.32 -0.90
N LYS A 69 1.30 9.88 -1.90
CA LYS A 69 1.93 10.81 -2.85
C LYS A 69 2.08 12.21 -2.27
N GLU A 70 1.12 12.68 -1.47
CA GLU A 70 1.17 14.03 -0.88
C GLU A 70 2.25 14.15 0.20
N ASN A 71 2.53 13.07 0.94
CA ASN A 71 3.44 13.09 2.09
C ASN A 71 4.91 12.79 1.75
N GLN A 72 5.51 13.54 0.82
CA GLN A 72 6.91 13.39 0.36
C GLN A 72 7.19 12.26 -0.65
N LYS A 73 6.15 11.53 -1.11
CA LYS A 73 6.25 10.38 -2.04
C LYS A 73 7.17 9.27 -1.47
N GLY A 74 7.34 8.18 -2.21
CA GLY A 74 8.36 7.17 -1.87
C GLY A 74 8.07 6.30 -0.65
N HIS A 75 6.85 6.30 -0.11
CA HIS A 75 6.49 5.54 1.09
C HIS A 75 5.18 4.78 0.91
N THR A 76 4.85 3.97 1.91
CA THR A 76 3.64 3.18 1.95
C THR A 76 2.64 3.75 2.95
N ARG A 77 1.38 3.84 2.53
CA ARG A 77 0.26 4.05 3.44
C ARG A 77 -0.79 2.99 3.21
N ILE A 78 -1.47 2.61 4.28
CA ILE A 78 -2.62 1.72 4.19
C ILE A 78 -3.79 2.31 4.95
N ILE A 79 -5.01 1.98 4.53
CA ILE A 79 -6.21 2.16 5.33
C ILE A 79 -6.52 0.84 6.01
N ASP A 80 -6.59 0.84 7.33
CA ASP A 80 -6.91 -0.35 8.10
C ASP A 80 -8.42 -0.63 8.17
N GLU A 81 -8.80 -1.65 8.93
CA GLU A 81 -10.20 -2.04 9.15
C GLU A 81 -11.03 -0.97 9.86
N SER A 82 -10.41 -0.10 10.66
CA SER A 82 -11.07 1.03 11.32
C SER A 82 -11.31 2.22 10.38
N GLY A 83 -10.68 2.21 9.20
CA GLY A 83 -10.75 3.31 8.24
C GLY A 83 -9.66 4.37 8.46
N GLU A 84 -8.74 4.14 9.38
CA GLU A 84 -7.66 5.06 9.70
C GLU A 84 -6.43 4.81 8.81
N PHE A 85 -5.67 5.88 8.57
CA PHE A 85 -4.42 5.78 7.84
C PHE A 85 -3.29 5.29 8.74
N LEU A 86 -2.63 4.21 8.33
CA LEU A 86 -1.36 3.78 8.90
C LEU A 86 -0.22 4.11 7.94
N VAL A 87 0.82 4.74 8.46
CA VAL A 87 2.09 4.94 7.75
C VAL A 87 2.98 3.75 8.11
N LEU A 88 3.49 3.05 7.10
CA LEU A 88 4.31 1.85 7.27
C LEU A 88 5.79 2.15 7.05
#